data_AF-A0A8H7QMS2-F1
#
_entry.id   AF-A0A8H7QMS2-F1
#
_cell.length_a   1.000
_cell.length_b   1.000
_cell.length_c   1.000
_cell.angle_alpha   90.00
_cell.angle_beta   90.00
_cell.angle_gamma   90.00
#
_symmetry.space_group_name_H-M   'P 1'
#
loop_
_entity.id
_entity.type
_entity.pdbx_description
1 polymer ?
#
loop_
_entity_poly.entity_id
_entity_poly.type
_entity_poly.pdbx_seq_one_letter_code
_entity_poly.pdbx_strand_id
1 'polypeptide(L)'
;MSICQSYLLEEIGDVKISKGGRPNKISKSKKSYIERQLCTDRLNGPKGMQEYLRMEGVDMSLNGIRKGLKKRGFNAKRKIKANFVSKENKAERNAWAKKYRNYTLTDWRQWVISDETRVNMWGTDGNSFVWSDGD
;
A
#
# COMPACT_ATOMS: atom_id res chain seq x y z
N MET A 1 4.30 33.87 -40.47
CA MET A 1 4.05 33.17 -39.18
C MET A 1 2.81 33.78 -38.57
N SER A 2 1.89 32.93 -38.11
CA SER A 2 0.47 33.25 -37.89
C SER A 2 0.23 34.35 -36.84
N ILE A 3 -0.63 35.29 -37.19
CA ILE A 3 -1.16 36.38 -36.34
C ILE A 3 -1.87 35.82 -35.08
N CYS A 4 -2.17 34.52 -35.02
CA CYS A 4 -2.81 33.90 -33.85
C CYS A 4 -1.91 33.72 -32.61
N GLN A 5 -0.58 33.88 -32.69
CA GLN A 5 0.28 33.67 -31.52
C GLN A 5 0.36 34.88 -30.58
N SER A 6 0.11 36.10 -31.08
CA SER A 6 0.26 37.33 -30.29
C SER A 6 -0.91 37.60 -29.35
N TYR A 7 -2.12 37.15 -29.68
CA TYR A 7 -3.33 37.46 -28.89
C TYR A 7 -3.49 36.63 -27.61
N LEU A 8 -2.75 35.53 -27.43
CA LEU A 8 -2.93 34.65 -26.27
C LEU A 8 -2.13 35.11 -25.03
N LEU A 9 -1.27 36.12 -25.16
CA LEU A 9 -0.47 36.67 -24.06
C LEU A 9 -0.98 38.03 -23.55
N GLU A 10 -1.86 38.71 -24.28
CA GLU A 10 -2.30 40.07 -23.91
C GLU A 10 -3.49 40.12 -22.93
N GLU A 11 -4.22 39.02 -22.72
CA GLU A 11 -5.39 38.99 -21.79
C GLU A 11 -5.13 38.40 -20.40
N ILE A 12 -3.90 37.99 -20.08
CA ILE A 12 -3.56 37.48 -18.75
C ILE A 12 -2.78 38.58 -18.02
N GLY A 13 -3.51 39.52 -17.41
CA GLY A 13 -2.92 40.57 -16.56
C GLY A 13 -1.95 39.98 -15.54
N ASP A 14 -0.89 40.72 -15.20
CA ASP A 14 0.27 40.34 -14.35
C ASP A 14 0.02 39.16 -13.39
N VAL A 15 0.04 37.94 -13.91
CA VAL A 15 0.06 36.74 -13.08
C VAL A 15 1.45 36.72 -12.48
N LYS A 16 1.55 37.07 -11.20
CA LYS A 16 2.77 36.87 -10.41
C LYS A 16 3.12 35.38 -10.44
N ILE A 17 3.96 34.99 -11.40
CA ILE A 17 4.54 33.66 -11.47
C ILE A 17 5.37 33.52 -10.20
N SER A 18 4.96 32.62 -9.29
CA SER A 18 5.73 32.39 -8.07
C SER A 18 7.15 32.01 -8.46
N LYS A 19 8.17 32.51 -7.77
CA LYS A 19 9.59 32.18 -8.01
C LYS A 19 9.93 30.69 -7.80
N GLY A 20 8.92 29.85 -7.55
CA GLY A 20 9.04 28.44 -7.28
C GLY A 20 9.59 28.18 -5.89
N GLY A 21 9.32 26.98 -5.38
CA GLY A 21 10.01 26.45 -4.21
C GLY A 21 11.31 25.76 -4.60
N ARG A 22 12.02 25.24 -3.59
CA ARG A 22 13.19 24.37 -3.79
C ARG A 22 12.83 23.21 -4.75
N PRO A 23 13.65 22.93 -5.78
CA PRO A 23 13.39 21.83 -6.69
C PRO A 23 13.38 20.49 -5.93
N ASN A 24 12.53 19.59 -6.38
CA ASN A 24 12.45 18.24 -5.82
C ASN A 24 13.75 17.47 -6.08
N LYS A 25 14.25 16.76 -5.06
CA LYS A 25 15.42 15.87 -5.20
C LYS A 25 15.22 14.69 -6.17
N ILE A 26 13.98 14.32 -6.46
CA ILE A 26 13.63 13.19 -7.33
C ILE A 26 12.66 13.69 -8.41
N SER A 27 12.88 13.29 -9.65
CA SER A 27 11.98 13.57 -10.77
C SER A 27 10.61 12.91 -10.59
N LYS A 28 9.57 13.47 -11.22
CA LYS A 28 8.20 12.92 -11.12
C LYS A 28 8.14 11.46 -11.58
N SER A 29 8.79 11.12 -12.69
CA SER A 29 8.80 9.76 -13.26
C SER A 29 9.49 8.75 -12.35
N LYS A 30 10.64 9.12 -11.74
CA LYS A 30 11.34 8.25 -10.79
C LYS A 30 10.49 7.99 -9.53
N LYS A 31 9.78 9.01 -9.02
CA LYS A 31 8.85 8.84 -7.89
C LYS A 31 7.77 7.79 -8.20
N SER A 32 7.12 7.89 -9.37
CA SER A 32 6.08 6.93 -9.78
C SER A 32 6.62 5.51 -9.98
N TYR A 33 7.83 5.36 -10.51
CA TYR A 33 8.47 4.05 -10.63
C TYR A 33 8.69 3.41 -9.24
N ILE A 34 9.25 4.17 -8.31
CA ILE A 34 9.54 3.70 -6.95
C ILE A 34 8.25 3.37 -6.19
N GLU A 35 7.21 4.20 -6.32
CA GLU A 35 5.88 3.94 -5.77
C GLU A 35 5.32 2.60 -6.30
N ARG A 36 5.44 2.32 -7.60
CA ARG A 36 5.06 1.02 -8.18
C ARG A 36 5.88 -0.16 -7.63
N GLN A 37 7.18 0.05 -7.39
CA GLN A 37 8.03 -1.00 -6.78
C GLN A 37 7.61 -1.30 -5.33
N LEU A 38 7.09 -0.31 -4.60
CA LEU A 38 6.51 -0.54 -3.27
C LEU A 38 5.20 -1.34 -3.34
N CYS A 39 4.30 -1.03 -4.27
CA CYS A 39 3.05 -1.79 -4.42
C CYS A 39 3.29 -3.26 -4.83
N THR A 40 4.37 -3.53 -5.56
CA THR A 40 4.75 -4.90 -5.99
C THR A 40 5.57 -5.67 -4.94
N ASP A 41 5.67 -5.16 -3.71
CA ASP A 41 6.40 -5.76 -2.57
C ASP A 41 7.91 -6.01 -2.86
N ARG A 42 8.48 -5.36 -3.89
CA ARG A 42 9.90 -5.51 -4.27
C ARG A 42 10.84 -4.65 -3.42
N LEU A 43 10.31 -3.58 -2.83
CA LEU A 43 11.03 -2.73 -1.87
C LEU A 43 10.46 -2.92 -0.47
N ASN A 44 11.33 -3.21 0.50
CA ASN A 44 10.98 -3.35 1.91
C ASN A 44 10.63 -2.00 2.56
N GLY A 45 9.52 -1.40 2.12
CA GLY A 45 8.98 -0.14 2.65
C GLY A 45 9.93 1.07 2.49
N PRO A 46 9.82 2.08 3.36
CA PRO A 46 10.63 3.30 3.31
C PRO A 46 12.14 3.06 3.40
N LYS A 47 12.56 2.00 4.09
CA LYS A 47 13.97 1.66 4.25
C LYS A 47 14.55 1.10 2.95
N GLY A 48 13.82 0.18 2.30
CA GLY A 48 14.18 -0.30 0.97
C GLY A 48 14.23 0.82 -0.06
N MET A 49 13.27 1.78 -0.01
CA MET A 49 13.32 2.96 -0.86
C MET A 49 14.58 3.80 -0.63
N GLN A 50 14.97 4.01 0.64
CA GLN A 50 16.15 4.80 0.96
C GLN A 50 17.43 4.17 0.39
N GLU A 51 17.56 2.85 0.53
CA GLU A 51 18.69 2.09 0.01
C GLU A 51 18.75 2.16 -1.52
N TYR A 52 17.61 1.96 -2.20
CA TYR A 52 17.52 2.12 -3.65
C TYR A 52 17.90 3.53 -4.12
N LEU A 53 17.39 4.56 -3.44
CA LEU A 53 17.74 5.95 -3.74
C LEU A 53 19.23 6.24 -3.54
N ARG A 54 19.83 5.64 -2.51
CA ARG A 54 21.27 5.76 -2.24
C ARG A 54 22.10 5.11 -3.34
N MET A 55 21.68 3.95 -3.88
CA MET A 55 22.33 3.31 -5.03
C MET A 55 22.24 4.18 -6.29
N GLU A 56 21.13 4.89 -6.48
CA GLU A 56 20.92 5.85 -7.56
C GLU A 56 21.62 7.21 -7.36
N GLY A 57 22.41 7.38 -6.28
CA GLY A 57 23.13 8.61 -5.97
C GLY A 57 22.26 9.73 -5.36
N VAL A 58 21.04 9.42 -4.93
CA VAL A 58 20.12 10.38 -4.30
C VAL A 58 20.10 10.16 -2.80
N ASP A 59 20.71 11.08 -2.05
CA ASP A 59 20.61 11.07 -0.60
C ASP A 59 19.30 11.72 -0.09
N MET A 60 18.49 10.93 0.61
CA MET A 60 17.24 11.35 1.22
C MET A 60 17.06 10.72 2.60
N SER A 61 16.56 11.52 3.56
CA SER A 61 16.25 11.01 4.90
C SER A 61 14.99 10.13 4.88
N LEU A 62 14.96 9.12 5.74
CA LEU A 62 13.78 8.27 5.95
C LEU A 62 12.51 9.06 6.25
N ASN A 63 12.63 10.15 7.02
CA ASN A 63 11.49 10.99 7.35
C ASN A 63 10.96 11.75 6.12
N GLY A 64 11.85 12.19 5.21
CA GLY A 64 11.45 12.77 3.93
C GLY A 64 10.70 11.78 3.06
N ILE A 65 11.19 10.54 2.98
CA ILE A 65 10.55 9.44 2.25
C ILE A 65 9.16 9.13 2.82
N ARG A 66 9.05 8.94 4.15
CA ARG A 66 7.77 8.67 4.82
C ARG A 66 6.75 9.78 4.59
N LYS A 67 7.17 11.05 4.65
CA LYS A 67 6.28 12.20 4.35
C LYS A 67 5.81 12.18 2.89
N GLY A 68 6.71 11.88 1.95
CA GLY A 68 6.37 11.72 0.54
C GLY A 68 5.33 10.63 0.31
N LEU A 69 5.53 9.47 0.93
CA LEU A 69 4.62 8.33 0.87
C LEU A 69 3.24 8.66 1.47
N LYS A 70 3.19 9.25 2.67
CA LYS A 70 1.93 9.65 3.30
C LYS A 70 1.16 10.67 2.47
N LYS A 71 1.85 11.64 1.86
CA LYS A 71 1.23 12.62 0.95
C LYS A 71 0.54 11.97 -0.25
N ARG A 72 0.96 10.75 -0.62
CA ARG A 72 0.43 9.96 -1.72
C ARG A 72 -0.62 8.93 -1.28
N GLY A 73 -0.91 8.82 0.01
CA GLY A 73 -1.87 7.84 0.55
C GLY A 73 -1.26 6.53 1.03
N PHE A 74 0.06 6.33 0.87
CA PHE A 74 0.72 5.11 1.36
C PHE A 74 0.79 5.08 2.88
N ASN A 75 0.35 3.95 3.44
CA ASN A 75 0.37 3.69 4.87
C ASN A 75 0.96 2.32 5.19
N ALA A 76 1.51 2.18 6.39
CA ALA A 76 1.93 0.89 6.90
C ALA A 76 0.68 0.08 7.28
N LYS A 77 0.44 -1.03 6.57
CA LYS A 77 -0.61 -2.01 6.88
C LYS A 77 0.04 -3.27 7.49
N ARG A 78 -0.65 -3.91 8.43
CA ARG A 78 -0.24 -5.24 8.93
C ARG A 78 -0.38 -6.24 7.79
N LYS A 79 0.65 -7.03 7.53
CA LYS A 79 0.58 -8.13 6.56
C LYS A 79 -0.34 -9.20 7.14
N ILE A 80 -1.44 -9.46 6.45
CA ILE A 80 -2.34 -10.55 6.82
C ILE A 80 -1.67 -11.84 6.36
N LYS A 81 -1.21 -12.67 7.31
CA LYS A 81 -0.70 -14.00 7.02
C LYS A 81 -1.89 -14.92 6.77
N ALA A 82 -2.40 -14.91 5.54
CA ALA A 82 -3.39 -15.89 5.11
C ALA A 82 -2.69 -17.24 4.91
N ASN A 83 -3.25 -18.30 5.49
CA ASN A 83 -2.82 -19.65 5.17
C ASN A 83 -3.18 -19.96 3.71
N PHE A 84 -2.27 -20.60 2.99
CA PHE A 84 -2.55 -21.07 1.65
C PHE A 84 -3.71 -22.06 1.69
N VAL A 85 -4.74 -21.83 0.89
CA VAL A 85 -5.87 -22.75 0.73
C VAL A 85 -5.83 -23.28 -0.70
N SER A 86 -5.62 -24.59 -0.83
CA SER A 86 -5.63 -25.29 -2.11
C SER A 86 -7.01 -25.18 -2.79
N LYS A 87 -7.08 -25.48 -4.09
CA LYS A 87 -8.35 -25.41 -4.83
C LYS A 87 -9.35 -26.44 -4.30
N GLU A 88 -8.83 -27.61 -3.91
CA GLU A 88 -9.55 -28.74 -3.35
C GLU A 88 -10.16 -28.34 -1.99
N ASN A 89 -9.34 -27.82 -1.07
CA ASN A 89 -9.82 -27.37 0.24
C ASN A 89 -10.84 -26.23 0.13
N LYS A 90 -10.71 -25.35 -0.88
CA LYS A 90 -11.73 -24.33 -1.17
C LYS A 90 -13.06 -24.95 -1.58
N ALA A 91 -13.03 -25.96 -2.44
CA ALA A 91 -14.24 -26.65 -2.90
C ALA A 91 -14.94 -27.38 -1.74
N GLU A 92 -14.19 -28.10 -0.92
CA GLU A 92 -14.72 -28.80 0.27
C GLU A 92 -15.35 -27.83 1.26
N ARG A 93 -14.66 -26.74 1.59
CA ARG A 93 -15.19 -25.70 2.49
C ARG A 93 -16.47 -25.07 1.93
N ASN A 94 -16.54 -24.84 0.62
CA ASN A 94 -17.74 -24.31 -0.02
C ASN A 94 -18.89 -25.33 -0.01
N ALA A 95 -18.62 -26.60 -0.26
CA ALA A 95 -19.61 -27.67 -0.18
C ALA A 95 -20.16 -27.80 1.26
N TRP A 96 -19.28 -27.76 2.26
CA TRP A 96 -19.67 -27.75 3.67
C TRP A 96 -20.55 -26.54 4.00
N ALA A 97 -20.12 -25.33 3.62
CA ALA A 97 -20.90 -24.11 3.86
C ALA A 97 -22.28 -24.16 3.20
N LYS A 98 -22.38 -24.69 1.97
CA LYS A 98 -23.66 -24.88 1.27
C LYS A 98 -24.56 -25.89 1.97
N LYS A 99 -23.99 -27.00 2.47
CA LYS A 99 -24.73 -28.06 3.16
C LYS A 99 -25.39 -27.53 4.44
N TYR A 100 -24.67 -26.71 5.20
CA TYR A 100 -25.14 -26.18 6.49
C TYR A 100 -25.72 -24.75 6.39
N ARG A 101 -25.95 -24.23 5.18
CA ARG A 101 -26.36 -22.83 4.96
C ARG A 101 -27.69 -22.45 5.61
N ASN A 102 -28.60 -23.42 5.73
CA ASN A 102 -29.95 -23.23 6.26
C ASN A 102 -30.08 -23.69 7.73
N TYR A 103 -28.98 -24.02 8.40
CA TYR A 103 -29.04 -24.46 9.79
C TYR A 103 -29.54 -23.33 10.70
N THR A 104 -30.46 -23.69 11.58
CA THR A 104 -31.05 -22.77 12.54
C THR A 104 -30.20 -22.71 13.81
N LEU A 105 -30.46 -21.71 14.67
CA LEU A 105 -29.73 -21.54 15.92
C LEU A 105 -29.83 -22.78 16.83
N THR A 106 -30.97 -23.49 16.80
CA THR A 106 -31.19 -24.72 17.56
C THR A 106 -30.32 -25.86 17.07
N ASP A 107 -30.08 -25.96 15.76
CA ASP A 107 -29.23 -27.00 15.18
C ASP A 107 -27.77 -26.80 15.58
N TRP A 108 -27.29 -25.54 15.55
CA TRP A 108 -25.92 -25.21 15.98
C TRP A 108 -25.67 -25.45 17.46
N ARG A 109 -26.70 -25.31 18.33
CA ARG A 109 -26.57 -25.57 19.77
C ARG A 109 -26.31 -27.03 20.12
N GLN A 110 -26.63 -27.95 19.21
CA GLN A 110 -26.34 -29.37 19.41
C GLN A 110 -24.86 -29.71 19.16
N TRP A 111 -24.11 -28.80 18.54
CA TRP A 111 -22.72 -29.03 18.18
C TRP A 111 -21.80 -28.61 19.32
N VAL A 112 -20.88 -29.51 19.68
CA VAL A 112 -19.75 -29.20 20.56
C VAL A 112 -18.50 -29.06 19.69
N ILE A 113 -17.90 -27.88 19.67
CA ILE A 113 -16.69 -27.59 18.91
C ILE A 113 -15.53 -27.47 19.90
N SER A 114 -14.47 -28.24 19.67
CA SER A 114 -13.22 -28.16 20.42
C SER A 114 -12.07 -27.80 19.49
N ASP A 115 -11.20 -26.88 19.91
CA ASP A 115 -9.97 -26.53 19.22
C ASP A 115 -8.90 -26.17 20.26
N GLU A 116 -7.62 -26.31 19.90
CA GLU A 116 -6.49 -25.95 20.75
C GLU A 116 -5.91 -24.60 20.33
N THR A 117 -5.61 -23.74 21.30
CA THR A 117 -4.96 -22.45 21.03
C THR A 117 -3.75 -22.25 21.91
N ARG A 118 -2.69 -21.68 21.33
CA ARG A 118 -1.49 -21.30 22.07
C ARG A 118 -1.69 -19.91 22.69
N VAL A 119 -1.49 -19.79 24.00
CA VAL A 119 -1.51 -18.52 24.72
C VAL A 119 -0.08 -18.14 25.11
N ASN A 120 0.43 -17.05 24.52
CA ASN A 120 1.78 -16.55 24.82
C ASN A 120 1.74 -15.52 25.96
N MET A 121 2.65 -15.63 26.92
CA MET A 121 2.77 -14.65 28.02
C MET A 121 3.41 -13.32 27.57
N TRP A 122 4.32 -13.34 26.60
CA TRP A 122 4.99 -12.14 26.09
C TRP A 122 5.14 -12.18 24.58
N GLY A 123 4.93 -11.01 23.96
CA GLY A 123 5.17 -10.80 22.53
C GLY A 123 4.07 -11.33 21.61
N THR A 124 4.18 -10.95 20.34
CA THR A 124 3.31 -11.44 19.26
C THR A 124 4.12 -12.33 18.32
N ASP A 125 3.51 -13.34 17.69
CA ASP A 125 4.15 -14.36 16.84
C ASP A 125 4.76 -13.86 15.50
N GLY A 126 5.20 -12.60 15.43
CA GLY A 126 5.88 -12.05 14.25
C GLY A 126 4.97 -11.25 13.32
N ASN A 127 4.27 -10.25 13.86
CA ASN A 127 3.56 -9.27 13.04
C ASN A 127 4.54 -8.55 12.08
N SER A 128 4.32 -8.67 10.78
CA SER A 128 5.05 -7.93 9.75
C SER A 128 4.18 -6.81 9.17
N PHE A 129 4.82 -5.77 8.65
CA PHE A 129 4.15 -4.60 8.07
C PHE A 129 4.59 -4.41 6.62
N VAL A 130 3.62 -4.10 5.76
CA VAL A 130 3.81 -3.72 4.36
C VAL A 130 3.36 -2.28 4.17
N TRP A 131 3.89 -1.60 3.16
CA TRP A 131 3.47 -0.24 2.82
C TRP A 131 2.66 -0.29 1.53
N SER A 132 1.38 0.06 1.61
CA SER A 132 0.42 0.01 0.48
C SER A 132 -0.38 1.31 0.43
N ASP A 133 -0.88 1.66 -0.76
CA ASP A 133 -1.62 2.88 -1.11
C ASP A 133 -3.08 2.92 -0.65
N GLY A 134 -3.61 1.86 -0.05
CA GLY A 134 -4.93 1.90 0.58
C GLY A 134 -5.93 0.94 -0.05
N ASP A 135 -5.69 0.52 -1.29
CA ASP A 135 -6.41 -0.56 -1.97
C ASP A 135 -6.22 -1.93 -1.28
#